data_AF-G3V5Z2-F1
#
_entry.id   AF-G3V5Z2-F1
#
_cell.length_a   1.000
_cell.length_b   1.000
_cell.length_c   1.000
_cell.angle_alpha   90.00
_cell.angle_beta   90.00
_cell.angle_gamma   90.00
#
_symmetry.space_group_name_H-M   'P 1'
#
loop_
_entity.id
_entity.type
_entity.pdbx_description
1 polymer ?
#
loop_
_entity_poly.entity_id
_entity_poly.type
_entity_poly.pdbx_seq_one_letter_code
_entity_poly.pdbx_strand_id
1 'polypeptide(L)'
;MASGDFCSPGEGMEILQQVCSKQLPPCNLSKEDLLQNPYFSKLLLNLSQHVDESGLSLTLAKEQAQAWKEVRLHKTTWLRSEILHRVIQELLVDYYVKIQDTNVTSEDKKDFVWMRARLQQEVEEQLKKKCFTLLCYYDPNSGASPLPHFAA
;
A
#
# COMPACT_ATOMS: atom_id res chain seq x y z
N MET A 1 -39.63 -24.90 -25.58
CA MET A 1 -39.75 -23.43 -25.50
C MET A 1 -40.67 -23.10 -24.34
N ALA A 2 -40.14 -22.43 -23.31
CA ALA A 2 -40.87 -21.75 -22.23
C ALA A 2 -39.89 -20.65 -21.76
N SER A 3 -40.08 -19.37 -22.11
CA SER A 3 -40.88 -18.38 -21.36
C SER A 3 -40.67 -18.56 -19.86
N GLY A 4 -39.97 -17.71 -19.12
CA GLY A 4 -39.51 -16.35 -19.35
C GLY A 4 -39.43 -15.75 -17.95
N ASP A 5 -38.23 -15.67 -17.38
CA ASP A 5 -38.01 -15.09 -16.05
C ASP A 5 -38.08 -13.56 -16.18
N PHE A 6 -39.31 -13.05 -16.08
CA PHE A 6 -39.60 -11.64 -15.89
C PHE A 6 -39.10 -11.23 -14.50
N CYS A 7 -37.92 -10.63 -14.46
CA CYS A 7 -37.59 -9.71 -13.39
C CYS A 7 -38.54 -8.51 -13.54
N SER A 8 -39.33 -8.21 -12.51
CA SER A 8 -40.29 -7.10 -12.51
C SER A 8 -39.59 -5.79 -12.94
N PRO A 9 -40.15 -5.00 -13.88
CA PRO A 9 -39.48 -3.80 -14.41
C PRO A 9 -39.13 -2.73 -13.36
N GLY A 10 -39.77 -2.78 -12.19
CA GLY A 10 -39.57 -1.82 -11.09
C GLY A 10 -38.40 -2.14 -10.17
N GLU A 11 -38.12 -3.41 -9.85
CA GLU A 11 -37.11 -3.78 -8.84
C GLU A 11 -35.67 -3.60 -9.37
N GLY A 12 -35.43 -3.95 -10.64
CA GLY A 12 -34.11 -3.77 -11.26
C GLY A 12 -33.71 -2.29 -11.43
N MET A 13 -34.70 -1.41 -11.58
CA MET A 13 -34.49 0.04 -11.72
C MET A 13 -34.14 0.72 -10.40
N GLU A 14 -34.72 0.28 -9.29
CA GLU A 14 -34.39 0.81 -7.95
C GLU A 14 -32.99 0.38 -7.50
N ILE A 15 -32.59 -0.87 -7.80
CA ILE A 15 -31.22 -1.35 -7.58
C ILE A 15 -30.23 -0.52 -8.39
N LEU A 16 -30.53 -0.25 -9.66
CA LEU A 16 -29.70 0.57 -10.54
C LEU A 16 -29.53 2.01 -10.02
N GLN A 17 -30.62 2.64 -9.60
CA GLN A 17 -30.58 4.00 -9.04
C GLN A 17 -29.76 4.04 -7.74
N GLN A 18 -29.90 3.04 -6.88
CA GLN A 18 -29.17 2.95 -5.63
C GLN A 18 -27.68 2.68 -5.83
N VAL A 19 -27.32 1.86 -6.84
CA VAL A 19 -25.93 1.56 -7.18
C VAL A 19 -25.26 2.75 -7.86
N CYS A 20 -25.93 3.41 -8.81
CA CYS A 20 -25.40 4.59 -9.50
C CYS A 20 -25.21 5.78 -8.57
N SER A 21 -26.10 5.98 -7.59
CA SER A 21 -25.98 7.05 -6.60
C SER A 21 -24.84 6.84 -5.59
N LYS A 22 -24.43 5.59 -5.34
CA LYS A 22 -23.36 5.24 -4.39
C LYS A 22 -21.99 5.03 -5.04
N GLN A 23 -21.94 4.48 -6.24
CA GLN A 23 -20.69 4.04 -6.89
C GLN A 23 -20.21 4.93 -8.04
N LEU A 24 -21.06 5.80 -8.57
CA LEU A 24 -20.74 6.62 -9.75
C LEU A 24 -20.99 8.11 -9.50
N PRO A 25 -20.32 8.76 -8.52
CA PRO A 25 -20.38 10.21 -8.39
C PRO A 25 -19.53 10.83 -9.53
N PRO A 26 -20.19 11.31 -10.59
CA PRO A 26 -20.95 12.56 -10.57
C PRO A 26 -22.38 12.46 -11.18
N CYS A 27 -22.92 11.26 -11.33
CA CYS A 27 -24.16 11.03 -12.06
C CYS A 27 -25.42 11.34 -11.22
N ASN A 28 -25.95 12.56 -11.31
CA ASN A 28 -27.31 12.88 -10.86
C ASN A 28 -28.31 12.35 -11.90
N LEU A 29 -28.64 11.06 -11.84
CA LEU A 29 -29.58 10.40 -12.76
C LEU A 29 -30.99 10.32 -12.16
N SER A 30 -31.99 10.80 -12.91
CA SER A 30 -33.41 10.61 -12.57
C SER A 30 -33.91 9.24 -13.05
N LYS A 31 -35.05 8.77 -12.50
CA LYS A 31 -35.67 7.50 -12.94
C LYS A 31 -36.11 7.58 -14.41
N GLU A 32 -36.48 8.77 -14.85
CA GLU A 32 -36.94 9.07 -16.20
C GLU A 32 -35.81 8.96 -17.23
N ASP A 33 -34.58 9.39 -16.89
CA ASP A 33 -33.41 9.31 -17.78
C ASP A 33 -33.02 7.85 -18.10
N LEU A 34 -33.18 6.97 -17.10
CA LEU A 34 -32.91 5.53 -17.22
C LEU A 34 -33.98 4.83 -18.06
N LEU A 35 -35.25 5.27 -17.96
CA LEU A 35 -36.37 4.72 -18.73
C LEU A 35 -36.26 5.08 -20.22
N GLN A 36 -35.80 6.29 -20.53
CA GLN A 36 -35.64 6.75 -21.92
C GLN A 36 -34.43 6.12 -22.62
N ASN A 37 -33.46 5.56 -21.87
CA ASN A 37 -32.19 5.06 -22.41
C ASN A 37 -31.84 3.65 -21.89
N PRO A 38 -32.48 2.59 -22.40
CA PRO A 38 -32.29 1.21 -21.91
C PRO A 38 -30.89 0.63 -22.18
N TYR A 39 -30.19 1.10 -23.21
CA TYR A 39 -28.80 0.68 -23.45
C TYR A 39 -27.82 1.35 -22.48
N PHE A 40 -28.12 2.58 -22.06
CA PHE A 40 -27.33 3.31 -21.08
C PHE A 40 -27.46 2.70 -19.69
N SER A 41 -28.68 2.34 -19.28
CA SER A 41 -28.90 1.63 -18.00
C SER A 41 -28.18 0.27 -17.96
N LYS A 42 -28.17 -0.48 -19.07
CA LYS A 42 -27.38 -1.72 -19.19
C LYS A 42 -25.87 -1.47 -19.08
N LEU A 43 -25.36 -0.39 -19.68
CA LEU A 43 -23.95 -0.01 -19.56
C LEU A 43 -23.59 0.31 -18.10
N LEU A 44 -24.38 1.13 -17.42
CA LEU A 44 -24.16 1.49 -16.03
C LEU A 44 -24.17 0.27 -15.11
N LEU A 45 -25.11 -0.67 -15.32
CA LEU A 45 -25.16 -1.93 -14.56
C LEU A 45 -23.87 -2.75 -14.72
N ASN A 46 -23.34 -2.82 -15.94
CA ASN A 46 -22.10 -3.56 -16.20
C ASN A 46 -20.90 -2.82 -15.61
N LEU A 47 -20.89 -1.50 -15.66
CA LEU A 47 -19.79 -0.69 -15.17
C LEU A 47 -19.71 -0.73 -13.64
N SER A 48 -20.85 -0.73 -12.94
CA SER A 48 -20.91 -0.88 -11.48
C SER A 48 -20.38 -2.22 -10.97
N GLN A 49 -20.36 -3.27 -11.80
CA GLN A 49 -19.76 -4.56 -11.42
C GLN A 49 -18.23 -4.51 -11.34
N HIS A 50 -17.61 -3.48 -11.92
CA HIS A 50 -16.17 -3.39 -12.08
C HIS A 50 -15.55 -2.21 -11.31
N VAL A 51 -16.36 -1.37 -10.66
CA VAL A 51 -15.95 -0.09 -10.08
C VAL A 51 -16.42 0.00 -8.62
N ASP A 52 -15.59 0.59 -7.76
CA ASP A 52 -15.91 0.81 -6.35
C ASP A 52 -16.58 2.17 -6.08
N GLU A 53 -16.91 2.46 -4.82
CA GLU A 53 -17.58 3.69 -4.42
C GLU A 53 -16.81 4.99 -4.75
N SER A 54 -15.51 4.88 -4.99
CA SER A 54 -14.64 6.00 -5.34
C SER A 54 -14.50 6.23 -6.85
N GLY A 55 -15.10 5.36 -7.67
CA GLY A 55 -14.94 5.39 -9.13
C GLY A 55 -13.67 4.68 -9.62
N LEU A 56 -12.93 3.98 -8.73
CA LEU A 56 -11.78 3.17 -9.12
C LEU A 56 -12.22 1.79 -9.56
N SER A 57 -11.50 1.18 -10.52
CA SER A 57 -11.75 -0.22 -10.83
C SER A 57 -11.44 -1.09 -9.61
N LEU A 58 -12.22 -2.16 -9.42
CA LEU A 58 -12.04 -3.07 -8.28
C LEU A 58 -10.63 -3.69 -8.25
N THR A 59 -9.99 -3.87 -9.40
CA THR A 59 -8.60 -4.36 -9.48
C THR A 59 -7.63 -3.30 -8.97
N LEU A 60 -7.76 -2.06 -9.44
CA LEU A 60 -6.88 -0.96 -9.04
C LEU A 60 -7.06 -0.60 -7.57
N ALA A 61 -8.29 -0.60 -7.05
CA ALA A 61 -8.57 -0.39 -5.63
C ALA A 61 -7.87 -1.44 -4.74
N LYS A 62 -7.85 -2.71 -5.18
CA LYS A 62 -7.14 -3.79 -4.47
C LYS A 62 -5.63 -3.59 -4.52
N GLU A 63 -5.07 -3.28 -5.68
CA GLU A 63 -3.64 -3.00 -5.85
C GLU A 63 -3.19 -1.81 -5.01
N GLN A 64 -4.00 -0.74 -4.99
CA GLN A 64 -3.74 0.43 -4.16
C GLN A 64 -3.76 0.08 -2.67
N ALA A 65 -4.76 -0.66 -2.20
CA ALA A 65 -4.84 -1.11 -0.80
C ALA A 65 -3.65 -1.99 -0.41
N GLN A 66 -3.21 -2.88 -1.31
CA GLN A 66 -2.04 -3.72 -1.14
C GLN A 66 -0.76 -2.89 -1.03
N ALA A 67 -0.54 -1.94 -1.96
CA ALA A 67 0.61 -1.04 -1.94
C ALA A 67 0.66 -0.21 -0.66
N TRP A 68 -0.49 0.33 -0.21
CA TRP A 68 -0.58 1.06 1.07
C TRP A 68 -0.23 0.17 2.27
N LYS A 69 -0.71 -1.08 2.27
CA LYS A 69 -0.36 -2.05 3.32
C LYS A 69 1.14 -2.34 3.33
N GLU A 70 1.74 -2.51 2.16
CA GLU A 70 3.17 -2.77 2.01
C GLU A 70 4.03 -1.60 2.47
N VAL A 71 3.68 -0.36 2.08
CA VAL A 71 4.39 0.85 2.54
C VAL A 71 4.30 0.99 4.06
N ARG A 72 3.12 0.77 4.66
CA ARG A 72 2.95 0.80 6.13
C ARG A 72 3.79 -0.26 6.82
N LEU A 73 3.83 -1.48 6.28
CA LEU A 73 4.64 -2.56 6.81
C LEU A 73 6.14 -2.22 6.74
N HIS A 74 6.61 -1.73 5.59
CA HIS A 74 8.00 -1.31 5.40
C HIS A 74 8.39 -0.21 6.38
N LYS A 75 7.58 0.84 6.49
CA LYS A 75 7.82 1.94 7.44
C LYS A 75 7.89 1.44 8.88
N THR A 76 6.99 0.55 9.28
CA THR A 76 6.96 0.00 10.65
C THR A 76 8.20 -0.84 10.93
N THR A 77 8.57 -1.73 10.01
CA THR A 77 9.75 -2.58 10.15
C THR A 77 11.04 -1.76 10.17
N TRP A 78 11.11 -0.72 9.32
CA TRP A 78 12.23 0.21 9.34
C TRP A 78 12.33 0.94 10.68
N LEU A 79 11.25 1.56 11.16
CA LEU A 79 11.23 2.27 12.44
C LEU A 79 11.64 1.37 13.61
N ARG A 80 11.20 0.10 13.63
CA ARG A 80 11.64 -0.86 14.65
C ARG A 80 13.15 -1.08 14.63
N SER A 81 13.74 -1.26 13.45
CA SER A 81 15.19 -1.41 13.30
C SER A 81 15.96 -0.15 13.70
N GLU A 82 15.44 1.01 13.33
CA GLU A 82 16.04 2.32 13.64
C GLU A 82 16.01 2.60 15.15
N ILE A 83 14.90 2.32 15.82
CA ILE A 83 14.77 2.48 17.27
C ILE A 83 15.74 1.53 17.99
N LEU A 84 15.78 0.25 17.58
CA LEU A 84 16.74 -0.72 18.15
C LEU A 84 18.18 -0.25 17.99
N HIS A 85 18.54 0.28 16.81
CA HIS A 85 19.86 0.85 16.58
C HIS A 85 20.15 1.99 17.55
N ARG A 86 19.26 2.98 17.69
CA ARG A 86 19.46 4.11 18.60
C ARG A 86 19.64 3.66 20.04
N VAL A 87 18.80 2.76 20.52
CA VAL A 87 18.91 2.24 21.90
C VAL A 87 20.23 1.50 22.10
N ILE A 88 20.65 0.67 21.14
CA ILE A 88 21.96 0.00 21.22
C ILE A 88 23.08 1.04 21.24
N GLN A 89 23.04 2.05 20.38
CA GLN A 89 24.06 3.11 20.36
C GLN A 89 24.11 3.89 21.68
N GLU A 90 22.96 4.23 22.27
CA GLU A 90 22.87 4.88 23.58
C GLU A 90 23.48 4.00 24.69
N LEU A 91 23.10 2.72 24.77
CA LEU A 91 23.65 1.77 25.74
C LEU A 91 25.16 1.58 25.58
N LEU A 92 25.62 1.53 24.34
CA LEU A 92 27.05 1.44 24.03
C LEU A 92 27.76 2.69 24.58
N VAL A 93 27.28 3.89 24.27
CA VAL A 93 27.87 5.15 24.76
C VAL A 93 27.88 5.21 26.30
N ASP A 94 26.76 4.87 26.94
CA ASP A 94 26.66 4.82 28.40
C ASP A 94 27.67 3.86 29.03
N TYR A 95 27.87 2.69 28.40
CA TYR A 95 28.87 1.73 28.83
C TYR A 95 30.29 2.25 28.63
N TYR A 96 30.58 2.95 27.53
CA TYR A 96 31.89 3.54 27.30
C TYR A 96 32.26 4.59 28.34
N VAL A 97 31.30 5.45 28.73
CA VAL A 97 31.50 6.42 29.82
C VAL A 97 31.81 5.68 31.13
N LYS A 98 31.04 4.64 31.47
CA LYS A 98 31.29 3.80 32.65
C LYS A 98 32.63 3.06 32.60
N ILE A 99 33.07 2.62 31.43
CA ILE A 99 34.38 2.02 31.21
C ILE A 99 35.50 3.06 31.34
N GLN A 100 35.30 4.31 30.92
CA GLN A 100 36.34 5.32 31.15
C GLN A 100 36.56 5.57 32.65
N ASP A 101 35.51 5.47 33.45
CA ASP A 101 35.58 5.59 34.91
C ASP A 101 36.19 4.35 35.61
N THR A 102 36.29 3.21 34.93
CA THR A 102 36.76 1.93 35.50
C THR A 102 37.99 1.42 34.73
N ASN A 103 39.10 1.03 35.36
CA ASN A 103 40.34 0.62 34.65
C ASN A 103 40.20 -0.68 33.79
N VAL A 104 39.48 -0.63 32.66
CA VAL A 104 39.26 -1.76 31.71
C VAL A 104 40.34 -1.77 30.61
N THR A 105 40.67 -2.97 30.15
CA THR A 105 41.76 -3.31 29.19
C THR A 105 41.57 -2.69 27.81
N SER A 106 42.68 -2.55 27.07
CA SER A 106 42.73 -1.93 25.74
C SER A 106 41.97 -2.73 24.66
N GLU A 107 41.96 -4.06 24.75
CA GLU A 107 41.26 -4.95 23.81
C GLU A 107 39.74 -4.78 23.86
N ASP A 108 39.13 -4.72 25.04
CA ASP A 108 37.67 -4.56 25.20
C ASP A 108 37.15 -3.25 24.58
N LYS A 109 38.00 -2.20 24.59
CA LYS A 109 37.71 -0.92 23.95
C LYS A 109 37.72 -1.02 22.42
N LYS A 110 38.60 -1.84 21.83
CA LYS A 110 38.71 -2.01 20.37
C LYS A 110 37.53 -2.81 19.81
N ASP A 111 37.16 -3.92 20.47
CA ASP A 111 36.07 -4.79 20.04
C ASP A 111 34.72 -4.04 20.02
N PHE A 112 34.53 -3.17 21.01
CA PHE A 112 33.36 -2.32 21.10
C PHE A 112 33.28 -1.27 19.99
N VAL A 113 34.38 -0.56 19.71
CA VAL A 113 34.42 0.45 18.62
C VAL A 113 34.15 -0.21 17.28
N TRP A 114 34.70 -1.41 17.07
CA TRP A 114 34.46 -2.21 15.88
C TRP A 114 32.98 -2.63 15.74
N MET A 115 32.38 -3.15 16.82
CA MET A 115 30.98 -3.55 16.84
C MET A 115 30.04 -2.37 16.55
N ARG A 116 30.32 -1.20 17.14
CA ARG A 116 29.57 0.04 16.91
C ARG A 116 29.63 0.47 15.44
N ALA A 117 30.82 0.51 14.86
CA ALA A 117 31.03 0.91 13.47
C ALA A 117 30.33 -0.05 12.50
N ARG A 118 30.44 -1.37 12.73
CA ARG A 118 29.81 -2.39 11.89
C ARG A 118 28.28 -2.31 11.93
N LEU A 119 27.69 -2.10 13.11
CA LEU A 119 26.24 -1.96 13.26
C LEU A 119 25.70 -0.71 12.56
N GLN A 120 26.42 0.40 12.64
CA GLN A 120 26.02 1.64 11.97
C GLN A 120 26.04 1.48 10.43
N GLN A 121 27.11 0.87 9.91
CA GLN A 121 27.25 0.63 8.48
C GLN A 121 26.16 -0.30 7.92
N GLU A 122 25.92 -1.46 8.57
CA GLU A 122 24.92 -2.42 8.09
C GLU A 122 23.51 -1.80 8.07
N VAL A 123 23.14 -1.02 9.08
CA VAL A 123 21.82 -0.37 9.12
C VAL A 123 21.69 0.67 8.01
N GLU A 124 22.72 1.47 7.76
CA GLU A 124 22.71 2.46 6.67
C GLU A 124 22.58 1.78 5.30
N GLU A 125 23.29 0.68 5.08
CA GLU A 125 23.20 -0.11 3.85
C GLU A 125 21.80 -0.75 3.70
N GLN A 126 21.26 -1.34 4.76
CA GLN A 126 19.90 -1.91 4.75
C GLN A 126 18.84 -0.82 4.54
N LEU A 127 19.03 0.37 5.10
CA LEU A 127 18.14 1.50 4.92
C LEU A 127 18.19 2.02 3.48
N LYS A 128 19.38 2.26 2.94
CA LYS A 128 19.56 2.66 1.53
C LYS A 128 18.92 1.65 0.59
N LYS A 129 19.15 0.36 0.80
CA LYS A 129 18.56 -0.72 0.01
C LYS A 129 17.03 -0.70 0.08
N LYS A 130 16.44 -0.59 1.27
CA LYS A 130 14.99 -0.58 1.46
C LYS A 130 14.33 0.70 0.92
N CYS A 131 14.94 1.86 1.13
CA CYS A 131 14.49 3.12 0.53
C CYS A 131 14.56 3.06 -1.00
N PHE A 132 15.63 2.51 -1.55
CA PHE A 132 15.77 2.32 -2.98
C PHE A 132 14.67 1.39 -3.53
N THR A 133 14.40 0.26 -2.89
CA THR A 133 13.29 -0.63 -3.28
C THR A 133 11.94 0.10 -3.28
N LEU A 134 11.66 0.92 -2.27
CA LEU A 134 10.42 1.71 -2.20
C LEU A 134 10.36 2.77 -3.31
N LEU A 135 11.47 3.44 -3.62
CA LEU A 135 11.55 4.43 -4.69
C LEU A 135 11.41 3.80 -6.07
N CYS A 136 11.98 2.61 -6.30
CA CYS A 136 11.80 1.87 -7.54
C CYS A 136 10.36 1.39 -7.76
N TYR A 137 9.60 1.18 -6.68
CA TYR A 137 8.17 0.87 -6.75
C TYR A 137 7.29 2.10 -7.07
N TYR A 138 7.80 3.30 -6.78
CA TYR A 138 7.12 4.59 -6.98
C TYR A 138 7.90 5.40 -8.01
N ASP A 139 7.86 4.97 -9.28
CA ASP A 139 8.33 5.81 -10.38
C ASP A 139 7.15 6.64 -10.92
N PRO A 140 7.05 7.95 -10.60
CA PRO A 140 6.01 8.81 -11.16
C PRO A 140 6.16 9.08 -12.67
N ASN A 141 7.28 8.67 -13.29
CA ASN A 141 7.54 8.79 -14.72
C ASN A 141 7.49 7.44 -15.47
N SER A 142 7.28 6.31 -14.79
CA SER A 142 7.05 5.04 -15.49
C SER A 142 5.61 4.98 -15.99
N GLY A 143 5.36 5.56 -17.15
CA GLY A 143 4.17 5.29 -17.98
C GLY A 143 4.19 3.86 -18.57
N ALA A 144 4.78 2.91 -17.86
CA ALA A 144 4.96 1.53 -18.27
C ALA A 144 4.25 0.63 -17.25
N SER A 145 3.16 0.02 -17.71
CA SER A 145 2.53 -1.13 -17.05
C SER A 145 3.62 -2.14 -16.65
N PRO A 146 3.63 -2.67 -15.42
CA PRO A 146 4.60 -3.67 -15.03
C PRO A 146 4.34 -4.93 -15.84
N LEU A 147 5.18 -5.21 -16.84
CA LEU A 147 5.20 -6.50 -17.51
C LEU A 147 5.60 -7.57 -16.50
N PRO A 148 4.98 -8.77 -16.57
CA PRO A 148 5.36 -9.87 -15.72
C PRO A 148 6.66 -10.46 -16.26
N HIS A 149 7.76 -10.29 -15.53
CA HIS A 149 8.96 -11.06 -15.80
C HIS A 149 9.56 -11.57 -14.50
N PHE A 150 8.94 -12.62 -13.97
CA PHE A 150 9.68 -13.74 -13.38
C PHE A 150 8.90 -15.03 -13.68
N ALA A 151 9.18 -15.57 -14.87
CA ALA A 151 9.08 -16.99 -15.13
C ALA A 151 10.45 -17.60 -14.86
N ALA A 152 10.55 -18.40 -13.79
CA ALA A 152 11.39 -19.57 -13.58
C ALA A 152 11.31 -20.00 -12.11
#